data_AF-A0A510K9T8-F1
#
_entry.id   AF-A0A510K9T8-F1
#
_cell.length_a   1.000
_cell.length_b   1.000
_cell.length_c   1.000
_cell.angle_alpha   90.00
_cell.angle_beta   90.00
_cell.angle_gamma   90.00
#
_symmetry.space_group_name_H-M   'P 1'
#
loop_
_entity.id
_entity.type
_entity.pdbx_description
1 polymer ?
#
loop_
_entity_poly.entity_id
_entity_poly.type
_entity_poly.pdbx_seq_one_letter_code
_entity_poly.pdbx_strand_id
1 'polypeptide(L)'
;MDLEVVILTEEIEKQLNGLSMVYGRTKGEIIKKGILTNIALETMPNYKNYKSIISGISQARMIKGVKGRNAVESQILNLFLTYELEEINDDIIEKAIELMIITFDSVYSRSGERIKKQYRNALESIEFLYINLKLAVKIIAESLRNNDITLSNKTLHYITEAIKKEKSNIAKEYVEAYISGDEKQLSQARNNYRISMERMMNNYISSLKIPFETANEIGEEMKIVENLGKDFLDYITSYLLLEVRERIKENHQMQLMLEF
;
A
#
# COMPACT_ATOMS: atom_id res chain seq x y z
N MET A 1 -16.41 -4.20 4.67
CA MET A 1 -15.74 -3.70 5.89
C MET A 1 -16.82 -3.39 6.90
N ASP A 2 -16.99 -4.23 7.92
CA ASP A 2 -17.95 -3.99 8.99
C ASP A 2 -17.27 -3.15 10.08
N LEU A 3 -17.57 -1.85 10.11
CA LEU A 3 -17.02 -0.90 11.08
C LEU A 3 -17.69 -0.99 12.46
N GLU A 4 -18.61 -1.93 12.67
CA GLU A 4 -19.46 -2.03 13.88
C GLU A 4 -18.66 -2.25 15.17
N VAL A 5 -17.41 -2.71 15.08
CA VAL A 5 -16.57 -3.09 16.23
C VAL A 5 -15.59 -1.97 16.64
N VAL A 6 -15.47 -0.88 15.86
CA VAL A 6 -14.57 0.21 16.21
C VAL A 6 -15.25 1.23 17.12
N ILE A 7 -14.66 1.47 18.29
CA ILE A 7 -15.12 2.54 19.19
C ILE A 7 -14.66 3.89 18.62
N LEU A 8 -15.61 4.64 18.04
CA LEU A 8 -15.39 5.99 17.55
C LEU A 8 -15.59 7.00 18.68
N THR A 9 -14.76 8.04 18.72
CA THR A 9 -15.03 9.20 19.58
C THR A 9 -16.24 9.96 19.04
N GLU A 10 -16.96 10.68 19.91
CA GLU A 10 -18.08 11.52 19.47
C GLU A 10 -17.68 12.57 18.42
N GLU A 11 -16.43 13.04 18.47
CA GLU A 11 -15.89 14.00 17.52
C GLU A 11 -15.70 13.38 16.13
N ILE A 12 -15.04 12.22 16.06
CA ILE A 12 -14.84 11.49 14.80
C ILE A 12 -16.19 11.07 14.19
N GLU A 13 -17.12 10.61 15.02
CA GLU A 13 -18.46 10.22 14.59
C GLU A 13 -19.22 11.42 13.98
N LYS A 14 -19.12 12.61 14.58
CA LYS A 14 -19.69 13.84 14.00
C LYS A 14 -19.04 14.22 12.68
N GLN A 15 -17.70 14.15 12.60
CA GLN A 15 -16.97 14.44 11.36
C GLN A 15 -17.34 13.47 10.23
N LEU A 16 -17.42 12.17 10.51
CA LEU A 16 -17.84 11.15 9.56
C LEU A 16 -19.27 11.38 9.06
N ASN A 17 -20.20 11.71 9.97
CA ASN A 17 -21.57 12.06 9.58
C ASN A 17 -21.60 13.30 8.67
N GLY A 18 -20.84 14.35 9.00
CA GLY A 18 -20.72 15.55 8.18
C GLY A 18 -20.19 15.26 6.77
N LEU A 19 -19.06 14.54 6.67
CA LEU A 19 -18.46 14.15 5.39
C LEU A 19 -19.40 13.25 4.58
N SER A 20 -20.05 12.29 5.23
CA SER A 20 -21.01 11.37 4.60
C SER A 20 -22.18 12.14 3.97
N MET A 21 -22.75 13.12 4.69
CA MET A 21 -23.84 13.97 4.17
C MET A 21 -23.38 14.87 3.03
N VAL A 22 -22.23 15.55 3.18
CA VAL A 22 -21.72 16.51 2.18
C VAL A 22 -21.39 15.82 0.86
N TYR A 23 -20.79 14.63 0.92
CA TYR A 23 -20.33 13.92 -0.28
C TYR A 23 -21.29 12.84 -0.78
N GLY A 24 -22.42 12.61 -0.08
CA GLY A 24 -23.42 11.62 -0.47
C GLY A 24 -22.89 10.18 -0.49
N ARG A 25 -21.95 9.85 0.41
CA ARG A 25 -21.30 8.53 0.52
C ARG A 25 -21.49 7.96 1.90
N THR A 26 -21.44 6.63 2.01
CA THR A 26 -21.45 5.94 3.30
C THR A 26 -20.19 6.25 4.10
N LYS A 27 -20.26 6.13 5.43
CA LYS A 27 -19.08 6.28 6.30
C LYS A 27 -17.95 5.33 5.92
N GLY A 28 -18.30 4.10 5.52
CA GLY A 28 -17.34 3.10 5.05
C GLY A 28 -16.55 3.59 3.83
N GLU A 29 -17.24 4.14 2.83
CA GLU A 29 -16.59 4.71 1.64
C GLU A 29 -15.72 5.92 1.98
N ILE A 30 -16.18 6.79 2.88
CA ILE A 30 -15.39 7.94 3.37
C ILE A 30 -14.10 7.45 4.03
N ILE A 31 -14.19 6.45 4.91
CA ILE A 31 -13.02 5.86 5.59
C ILE A 31 -12.08 5.19 4.59
N LYS A 32 -12.59 4.35 3.67
CA LYS A 32 -11.77 3.71 2.63
C LYS A 32 -11.02 4.76 1.80
N LYS A 33 -11.73 5.80 1.35
CA LYS A 33 -11.14 6.90 0.58
C LYS A 33 -10.10 7.66 1.41
N GLY A 34 -10.35 7.90 2.69
CA GLY A 34 -9.38 8.48 3.63
C GLY A 34 -8.12 7.63 3.78
N ILE A 35 -8.25 6.31 3.97
CA ILE A 35 -7.11 5.39 4.09
C ILE A 35 -6.27 5.36 2.80
N LEU A 36 -6.90 5.22 1.63
CA LEU A 36 -6.18 5.25 0.34
C LEU A 36 -5.42 6.57 0.15
N THR A 37 -6.08 7.68 0.45
CA THR A 37 -5.48 9.02 0.33
C THR A 37 -4.31 9.19 1.31
N ASN A 38 -4.47 8.72 2.56
CA ASN A 38 -3.40 8.73 3.56
C ASN A 38 -2.19 7.89 3.10
N ILE A 39 -2.42 6.66 2.63
CA ILE A 39 -1.36 5.80 2.07
C ILE A 39 -0.70 6.42 0.83
N ALA A 40 -1.48 7.12 0.00
CA ALA A 40 -0.97 7.82 -1.17
C ALA A 40 -0.03 8.94 -0.75
N LEU A 41 -0.46 9.80 0.17
CA LEU A 41 0.29 10.93 0.71
C LEU A 41 1.56 10.52 1.45
N GLU A 42 1.58 9.34 2.06
CA GLU A 42 2.80 8.77 2.62
C GLU A 42 3.83 8.52 1.50
N THR A 43 4.72 9.50 1.33
CA THR A 43 5.92 9.36 0.52
C THR A 43 6.73 8.24 1.16
N MET A 44 7.12 7.22 0.39
CA MET A 44 7.95 6.17 0.98
C MET A 44 9.32 6.77 1.32
N PRO A 45 9.75 6.61 2.59
CA PRO A 45 10.90 5.77 2.84
C PRO A 45 10.68 4.91 4.11
N ASN A 46 11.12 3.66 4.18
CA ASN A 46 12.52 3.32 3.95
C ASN A 46 12.70 1.81 3.72
N TYR A 47 12.81 1.44 2.45
CA TYR A 47 13.27 0.10 2.02
C TYR A 47 14.66 -0.25 2.61
N LYS A 48 15.42 0.73 3.11
CA LYS A 48 16.73 0.57 3.76
C LYS A 48 16.72 0.58 5.29
N ASN A 49 15.60 0.89 5.95
CA ASN A 49 15.47 0.62 7.39
C ASN A 49 15.12 -0.86 7.64
N TYR A 50 14.55 -1.54 6.64
CA TYR A 50 14.34 -2.99 6.69
C TYR A 50 15.56 -3.72 6.14
N LYS A 51 16.43 -4.15 7.05
CA LYS A 51 17.49 -5.13 6.80
C LYS A 51 16.96 -6.52 6.41
N SER A 52 15.67 -6.67 6.14
CA SER A 52 14.98 -7.95 6.04
C SER A 52 14.63 -8.29 4.61
N ILE A 53 15.34 -9.29 4.08
CA ILE A 53 15.03 -10.12 2.91
C ILE A 53 13.50 -10.36 2.71
N ILE A 54 12.73 -10.39 3.80
CA ILE A 54 11.27 -10.56 3.87
C ILE A 54 10.50 -9.57 2.97
N SER A 55 10.71 -8.25 3.08
CA SER A 55 9.91 -7.29 2.28
C SER A 55 10.24 -7.39 0.78
N GLY A 56 11.51 -7.65 0.44
CA GLY A 56 11.95 -7.93 -0.92
C GLY A 56 11.34 -9.22 -1.49
N ILE A 57 11.19 -10.27 -0.67
CA ILE A 57 10.50 -11.50 -1.06
C ILE A 57 9.01 -11.23 -1.32
N SER A 58 8.34 -10.48 -0.44
CA SER A 58 6.92 -10.12 -0.63
C SER A 58 6.74 -9.37 -1.95
N GLN A 59 7.52 -8.30 -2.19
CA GLN A 59 7.43 -7.54 -3.44
C GLN A 59 7.76 -8.39 -4.67
N ALA A 60 8.78 -9.24 -4.60
CA ALA A 60 9.17 -10.11 -5.71
C ALA A 60 8.02 -11.08 -6.07
N ARG A 61 7.41 -11.73 -5.07
CA ARG A 61 6.26 -12.62 -5.27
C ARG A 61 5.04 -11.88 -5.79
N MET A 62 4.73 -10.71 -5.22
CA MET A 62 3.62 -9.87 -5.67
C MET A 62 3.72 -9.48 -7.14
N ILE A 63 4.88 -8.97 -7.59
CA ILE A 63 5.03 -8.35 -8.92
C ILE A 63 5.54 -9.32 -9.98
N LYS A 64 6.60 -10.07 -9.68
CA LYS A 64 7.38 -10.82 -10.68
C LYS A 64 7.17 -12.33 -10.58
N GLY A 65 6.71 -12.82 -9.43
CA GLY A 65 6.83 -14.21 -9.07
C GLY A 65 8.28 -14.61 -8.74
N VAL A 66 8.49 -15.90 -8.43
CA VAL A 66 9.79 -16.49 -8.14
C VAL A 66 10.09 -17.55 -9.18
N LYS A 67 11.26 -17.49 -9.82
CA LYS A 67 11.73 -18.50 -10.77
C LYS A 67 12.60 -19.53 -10.07
N GLY A 68 12.57 -20.80 -10.52
CA GLY A 68 13.41 -21.88 -9.99
C GLY A 68 12.61 -23.12 -9.58
N ARG A 69 13.21 -23.98 -8.75
CA ARG A 69 12.61 -25.26 -8.33
C ARG A 69 11.26 -25.11 -7.60
N ASN A 70 11.08 -24.00 -6.88
CA ASN A 70 9.82 -23.63 -6.24
C ASN A 70 9.23 -22.42 -6.97
N ALA A 71 8.89 -22.61 -8.25
CA ALA A 71 8.35 -21.55 -9.08
C ALA A 71 7.02 -21.03 -8.50
N VAL A 72 6.86 -19.71 -8.53
CA VAL A 72 5.66 -19.00 -8.09
C VAL A 72 5.34 -17.98 -9.16
N GLU A 73 4.11 -17.99 -9.66
CA GLU A 73 3.62 -16.98 -10.58
C GLU A 73 3.44 -15.63 -9.88
N SER A 74 3.33 -14.57 -10.67
CA SER A 74 3.10 -13.23 -10.14
C SER A 74 1.69 -13.14 -9.55
N GLN A 75 1.60 -12.71 -8.30
CA GLN A 75 0.34 -12.72 -7.58
C GLN A 75 -0.59 -11.59 -8.00
N ILE A 76 -0.03 -10.46 -8.43
CA ILE A 76 -0.83 -9.40 -9.06
C ILE A 76 -1.43 -9.87 -10.39
N LEU A 77 -0.71 -10.70 -11.16
CA LEU A 77 -1.26 -11.28 -12.39
C LEU A 77 -2.42 -12.23 -12.06
N ASN A 78 -2.28 -13.08 -11.04
CA ASN A 78 -3.35 -13.97 -10.62
C ASN A 78 -4.60 -13.18 -10.18
N LEU A 79 -4.40 -12.10 -9.42
CA LEU A 79 -5.49 -11.21 -9.02
C LEU A 79 -6.19 -10.59 -10.25
N PHE A 80 -5.43 -10.11 -11.23
CA PHE A 80 -5.95 -9.47 -12.45
C PHE A 80 -6.59 -10.46 -13.44
N LEU A 81 -6.27 -11.75 -13.33
CA LEU A 81 -6.95 -12.82 -14.06
C LEU A 81 -8.24 -13.28 -13.36
N THR A 82 -8.39 -12.97 -12.07
CA THR A 82 -9.53 -13.43 -11.25
C THR A 82 -10.65 -12.40 -11.22
N TYR A 83 -10.31 -11.10 -11.22
CA TYR A 83 -11.26 -10.00 -11.11
C TYR A 83 -11.14 -9.03 -12.28
N GLU A 84 -12.25 -8.38 -12.62
CA GLU A 84 -12.24 -7.28 -13.59
C GLU A 84 -11.41 -6.11 -13.07
N LEU A 85 -10.73 -5.38 -13.96
CA LEU A 85 -9.84 -4.29 -13.56
C LEU A 85 -10.60 -3.15 -12.89
N GLU A 86 -11.84 -2.92 -13.31
CA GLU A 86 -12.78 -1.97 -12.73
C GLU A 86 -13.15 -2.36 -11.29
N GLU A 87 -13.46 -3.63 -11.03
CA GLU A 87 -13.74 -4.12 -9.68
C GLU A 87 -12.51 -3.94 -8.76
N ILE A 88 -11.32 -4.23 -9.28
CA ILE A 88 -10.07 -4.01 -8.53
C ILE A 88 -9.86 -2.53 -8.23
N ASN A 89 -10.26 -1.65 -9.14
CA ASN A 89 -10.14 -0.21 -8.99
C ASN A 89 -11.13 0.38 -7.98
N ASP A 90 -12.33 -0.17 -7.90
CA ASP A 90 -13.36 0.30 -6.98
C ASP A 90 -13.07 -0.15 -5.53
N ASP A 91 -12.41 -1.31 -5.35
CA ASP A 91 -12.10 -1.91 -4.05
C ASP A 91 -10.59 -2.14 -3.81
N ILE A 92 -9.75 -1.14 -4.10
CA ILE A 92 -8.28 -1.24 -4.01
C ILE A 92 -7.78 -1.71 -2.63
N ILE A 93 -8.41 -1.29 -1.53
CA ILE A 93 -8.00 -1.71 -0.17
C ILE A 93 -8.21 -3.21 0.01
N GLU A 94 -9.42 -3.68 -0.29
CA GLU A 94 -9.78 -5.10 -0.18
C GLU A 94 -8.88 -5.97 -1.06
N LYS A 95 -8.67 -5.56 -2.32
CA LYS A 95 -7.78 -6.30 -3.23
C LYS A 95 -6.32 -6.23 -2.81
N ALA A 96 -5.87 -5.15 -2.16
CA ALA A 96 -4.54 -5.07 -1.58
C ALA A 96 -4.37 -6.05 -0.41
N ILE A 97 -5.39 -6.18 0.44
CA ILE A 97 -5.43 -7.17 1.52
C ILE A 97 -5.41 -8.58 0.95
N GLU A 98 -6.20 -8.86 -0.08
CA GLU A 98 -6.22 -10.17 -0.74
C GLU A 98 -4.85 -10.50 -1.35
N LEU A 99 -4.23 -9.53 -2.04
CA LEU A 99 -2.87 -9.64 -2.56
C LEU A 99 -1.87 -9.96 -1.45
N MET A 100 -1.99 -9.34 -0.27
CA MET A 100 -1.17 -9.70 0.89
C MET A 100 -1.40 -11.15 1.29
N ILE A 101 -2.66 -11.57 1.51
CA ILE A 101 -3.00 -12.92 1.97
C ILE A 101 -2.41 -13.97 1.03
N ILE A 102 -2.65 -13.87 -0.28
CA ILE A 102 -2.08 -14.80 -1.25
C ILE A 102 -0.56 -14.78 -1.23
N THR A 103 0.07 -13.62 -0.98
CA THR A 103 1.53 -13.49 -0.79
C THR A 103 2.03 -14.30 0.39
N PHE A 104 1.37 -14.19 1.54
CA PHE A 104 1.72 -14.98 2.71
C PHE A 104 1.52 -16.47 2.44
N ASP A 105 0.35 -16.90 1.96
CA ASP A 105 0.07 -18.31 1.66
C ASP A 105 1.13 -18.93 0.73
N SER A 106 1.53 -18.18 -0.30
CA SER A 106 2.61 -18.57 -1.21
C SER A 106 3.96 -18.72 -0.50
N VAL A 107 4.29 -17.82 0.43
CA VAL A 107 5.53 -17.90 1.21
C VAL A 107 5.53 -19.18 2.05
N TYR A 108 4.45 -19.51 2.74
CA TYR A 108 4.41 -20.66 3.62
C TYR A 108 4.29 -22.00 2.89
N SER A 109 3.66 -22.03 1.71
CA SER A 109 3.59 -23.23 0.88
C SER A 109 4.86 -23.49 0.05
N ARG A 110 5.59 -22.44 -0.37
CA ARG A 110 6.68 -22.57 -1.36
C ARG A 110 8.08 -22.18 -0.87
N SER A 111 8.23 -21.65 0.35
CA SER A 111 9.55 -21.28 0.90
C SER A 111 10.14 -22.36 1.81
N GLY A 112 11.45 -22.32 2.05
CA GLY A 112 12.08 -23.15 3.07
C GLY A 112 11.78 -22.67 4.50
N GLU A 113 11.91 -23.57 5.48
CA GLU A 113 11.53 -23.34 6.89
C GLU A 113 12.12 -22.08 7.54
N ARG A 114 13.35 -21.71 7.18
CA ARG A 114 13.97 -20.47 7.66
C ARG A 114 13.15 -19.23 7.28
N ILE A 115 12.67 -19.17 6.04
CA ILE A 115 11.87 -18.04 5.53
C ILE A 115 10.48 -18.08 6.16
N LYS A 116 9.85 -19.26 6.25
CA LYS A 116 8.54 -19.42 6.91
C LYS A 116 8.58 -18.92 8.36
N LYS A 117 9.61 -19.29 9.14
CA LYS A 117 9.80 -18.82 10.52
C LYS A 117 9.97 -17.30 10.61
N GLN A 118 10.73 -16.71 9.70
CA GLN A 118 10.90 -15.25 9.63
C GLN A 118 9.58 -14.53 9.36
N TYR A 119 8.78 -15.03 8.42
CA TYR A 119 7.46 -14.49 8.11
C TYR A 119 6.47 -14.67 9.27
N ARG A 120 6.51 -15.80 9.98
CA ARG A 120 5.69 -16.03 11.18
C ARG A 120 5.96 -15.00 12.26
N ASN A 121 7.23 -14.73 12.53
CA ASN A 121 7.61 -13.70 13.50
C ASN A 121 7.21 -12.29 13.03
N ALA A 122 7.36 -12.00 11.73
CA ALA A 122 7.00 -10.71 11.16
C ALA A 122 5.49 -10.46 11.15
N LEU A 123 4.68 -11.51 10.98
CA LEU A 123 3.22 -11.46 10.97
C LEU A 123 2.63 -10.93 12.29
N GLU A 124 3.35 -11.06 13.41
CA GLU A 124 2.94 -10.47 14.69
C GLU A 124 3.09 -8.94 14.75
N SER A 125 3.86 -8.34 13.83
CA SER A 125 4.08 -6.89 13.78
C SER A 125 3.06 -6.19 12.89
N ILE A 126 2.21 -5.36 13.49
CA ILE A 126 1.27 -4.50 12.76
C ILE A 126 1.99 -3.53 11.83
N GLU A 127 3.14 -3.01 12.24
CA GLU A 127 3.98 -2.15 11.38
C GLU A 127 4.42 -2.89 10.11
N PHE A 128 4.85 -4.15 10.23
CA PHE A 128 5.19 -4.98 9.08
C PHE A 128 3.98 -5.22 8.17
N LEU A 129 2.81 -5.53 8.74
CA LEU A 129 1.58 -5.70 7.97
C LEU A 129 1.17 -4.41 7.25
N TYR A 130 1.29 -3.26 7.92
CA TYR A 130 0.96 -1.96 7.34
C TYR A 130 1.87 -1.62 6.16
N ILE A 131 3.16 -1.96 6.25
CA ILE A 131 4.09 -1.79 5.14
C ILE A 131 3.71 -2.67 3.94
N ASN A 132 3.33 -3.92 4.19
CA ASN A 132 2.88 -4.81 3.11
C ASN A 132 1.57 -4.32 2.49
N LEU A 133 0.66 -3.73 3.27
CA LEU A 133 -0.55 -3.09 2.73
C LEU A 133 -0.21 -1.91 1.83
N LYS A 134 0.67 -1.00 2.29
CA LYS A 134 1.13 0.14 1.48
C LYS A 134 1.81 -0.30 0.20
N LEU A 135 2.62 -1.37 0.25
CA LEU A 135 3.22 -1.97 -0.93
C LEU A 135 2.16 -2.53 -1.88
N ALA A 136 1.21 -3.32 -1.37
CA ALA A 136 0.15 -3.92 -2.17
C ALA A 136 -0.73 -2.86 -2.86
N VAL A 137 -1.16 -1.82 -2.13
CA VAL A 137 -1.92 -0.69 -2.69
C VAL A 137 -1.16 -0.01 -3.82
N LYS A 138 0.13 0.29 -3.63
CA LYS A 138 0.95 0.94 -4.66
C LYS A 138 1.23 0.02 -5.86
N ILE A 139 1.37 -1.29 -5.65
CA ILE A 139 1.53 -2.27 -6.74
C ILE A 139 0.24 -2.37 -7.57
N ILE A 140 -0.92 -2.44 -6.93
CA ILE A 140 -2.22 -2.47 -7.62
C ILE A 140 -2.41 -1.17 -8.41
N ALA A 141 -2.19 -0.02 -7.77
CA ALA A 141 -2.29 1.30 -8.40
C ALA A 141 -1.38 1.42 -9.64
N GLU A 142 -0.13 0.98 -9.54
CA GLU A 142 0.81 0.99 -10.67
C GLU A 142 0.40 0.00 -11.77
N SER A 143 -0.10 -1.18 -11.40
CA SER A 143 -0.49 -2.22 -12.35
C SER A 143 -1.77 -1.86 -13.11
N LEU A 144 -2.79 -1.30 -12.43
CA LEU A 144 -4.00 -0.77 -13.06
C LEU A 144 -3.64 0.33 -14.06
N ARG A 145 -2.77 1.28 -13.66
CA ARG A 145 -2.33 2.35 -14.55
C ARG A 145 -1.53 1.86 -15.77
N ASN A 146 -0.73 0.82 -15.62
CA ASN A 146 -0.03 0.21 -16.76
C ASN A 146 -1.00 -0.52 -17.72
N ASN A 147 -2.25 -0.75 -17.32
CA ASN A 147 -3.35 -1.21 -18.16
C ASN A 147 -4.32 -0.06 -18.52
N ASP A 148 -3.83 1.18 -18.51
CA ASP A 148 -4.58 2.39 -18.87
C ASP A 148 -5.85 2.67 -18.04
N ILE A 149 -5.95 2.08 -16.84
CA ILE A 149 -7.06 2.35 -15.91
C ILE A 149 -6.77 3.61 -15.10
N THR A 150 -7.71 4.56 -15.12
CA THR A 150 -7.70 5.72 -14.23
C THR A 150 -8.21 5.30 -12.85
N LEU A 151 -7.45 5.59 -11.79
CA LEU A 151 -7.83 5.11 -10.46
C LEU A 151 -9.07 5.84 -9.92
N SER A 152 -9.87 5.13 -9.14
CA SER A 152 -11.04 5.65 -8.42
C SER A 152 -10.65 6.72 -7.39
N ASN A 153 -9.52 6.53 -6.72
CA ASN A 153 -8.87 7.53 -5.85
C ASN A 153 -7.88 8.38 -6.68
N LYS A 154 -8.19 9.66 -6.88
CA LYS A 154 -7.41 10.55 -7.77
C LYS A 154 -6.07 10.94 -7.17
N THR A 155 -6.03 11.16 -5.87
CA THR A 155 -4.79 11.47 -5.14
C THR A 155 -3.78 10.34 -5.33
N LEU A 156 -4.20 9.09 -5.13
CA LEU A 156 -3.39 7.91 -5.40
C LEU A 156 -2.99 7.84 -6.87
N HIS A 157 -3.90 8.14 -7.82
CA HIS A 157 -3.57 8.15 -9.25
C HIS A 157 -2.41 9.10 -9.56
N TYR A 158 -2.56 10.37 -9.19
CA TYR A 158 -1.61 11.43 -9.54
C TYR A 158 -0.29 11.33 -8.78
N ILE A 159 -0.32 10.92 -7.51
CA ILE A 159 0.91 10.63 -6.77
C ILE A 159 1.65 9.44 -7.40
N THR A 160 0.95 8.38 -7.79
CA THR A 160 1.58 7.24 -8.48
C THR A 160 2.18 7.67 -9.83
N GLU A 161 1.56 8.62 -10.54
CA GLU A 161 2.14 9.24 -11.75
C GLU A 161 3.45 9.96 -11.45
N ALA A 162 3.45 10.81 -10.42
CA ALA A 162 4.60 11.59 -9.98
C ALA A 162 5.79 10.69 -9.66
N ILE A 163 5.54 9.64 -8.87
CA ILE A 163 6.57 8.68 -8.44
C ILE A 163 7.20 7.98 -9.65
N LYS A 164 6.45 7.69 -10.73
CA LYS A 164 6.99 7.03 -11.93
C LYS A 164 7.91 7.97 -12.72
N LYS A 165 7.47 9.21 -12.95
CA LYS A 165 8.28 10.24 -13.65
C LYS A 165 9.56 10.58 -12.90
N GLU A 166 9.55 10.46 -11.57
CA GLU A 166 10.67 10.84 -10.72
C GLU A 166 11.56 9.67 -10.30
N LYS A 167 11.03 8.42 -10.22
CA LYS A 167 11.87 7.21 -10.07
C LYS A 167 12.93 7.13 -11.17
N SER A 168 12.65 7.56 -12.40
CA SER A 168 13.66 7.62 -13.46
C SER A 168 14.77 8.64 -13.19
N ASN A 169 14.44 9.78 -12.56
CA ASN A 169 15.41 10.83 -12.23
C ASN A 169 16.24 10.44 -11.00
N ILE A 170 15.58 9.95 -9.94
CA ILE A 170 16.21 9.60 -8.67
C ILE A 170 17.00 8.28 -8.76
N ALA A 171 16.54 7.29 -9.54
CA ALA A 171 17.30 6.07 -9.77
C ALA A 171 18.64 6.37 -10.45
N LYS A 172 18.71 7.39 -11.30
CA LYS A 172 19.96 7.82 -11.94
C LYS A 172 20.95 8.38 -10.91
N GLU A 173 20.51 9.31 -10.05
CA GLU A 173 21.35 9.87 -8.97
C GLU A 173 21.79 8.80 -7.96
N TYR A 174 20.91 7.85 -7.64
CA TYR A 174 21.22 6.76 -6.73
C TYR A 174 22.19 5.74 -7.34
N VAL A 175 22.06 5.42 -8.63
CA VAL A 175 23.00 4.56 -9.37
C VAL A 175 24.36 5.23 -9.48
N GLU A 176 24.42 6.52 -9.76
CA GLU A 176 25.67 7.30 -9.81
C GLU A 176 26.38 7.34 -8.43
N ALA A 177 25.64 7.52 -7.35
CA ALA A 177 26.18 7.46 -5.98
C ALA A 177 26.55 6.04 -5.51
N TYR A 178 25.93 5.00 -6.06
CA TYR A 178 26.29 3.60 -5.79
C TYR A 178 27.57 3.21 -6.53
N ILE A 179 27.78 3.72 -7.75
CA ILE A 179 28.99 3.52 -8.56
C ILE A 179 30.20 4.24 -7.92
N SER A 180 30.00 5.34 -7.19
CA SER A 180 31.10 6.11 -6.56
C SER A 180 31.74 5.44 -5.34
N GLY A 181 31.08 4.47 -4.71
CA GLY A 181 31.63 3.67 -3.60
C GLY A 181 31.77 4.40 -2.25
N ASP A 182 31.28 5.64 -2.13
CA ASP A 182 31.41 6.47 -0.92
C ASP A 182 30.21 6.29 0.03
N GLU A 183 30.44 5.69 1.21
CA GLU A 183 29.41 5.45 2.23
C GLU A 183 28.74 6.74 2.74
N LYS A 184 29.45 7.89 2.75
CA LYS A 184 28.85 9.18 3.14
C LYS A 184 27.92 9.70 2.05
N GLN A 185 28.29 9.58 0.77
CA GLN A 185 27.41 9.93 -0.36
C GLN A 185 26.20 9.00 -0.43
N LEU A 186 26.35 7.72 -0.13
CA LEU A 186 25.25 6.76 -0.02
C LEU A 186 24.28 7.08 1.12
N SER A 187 24.77 7.63 2.23
CA SER A 187 23.94 8.07 3.36
C SER A 187 23.23 9.40 3.06
N GLN A 188 23.92 10.37 2.45
CA GLN A 188 23.33 11.62 1.99
C GLN A 188 22.30 11.40 0.88
N ALA A 189 22.57 10.53 -0.10
CA ALA A 189 21.60 10.18 -1.15
C ALA A 189 20.34 9.54 -0.57
N ARG A 190 20.43 8.75 0.52
CA ARG A 190 19.25 8.19 1.23
C ARG A 190 18.43 9.27 1.93
N ASN A 191 19.08 10.21 2.59
CA ASN A 191 18.37 11.27 3.31
C ASN A 191 17.79 12.31 2.33
N ASN A 192 18.53 12.64 1.26
CA ASN A 192 18.07 13.46 0.16
C ASN A 192 16.92 12.79 -0.58
N TYR A 193 16.92 11.47 -0.79
CA TYR A 193 15.77 10.75 -1.34
C TYR A 193 14.49 11.00 -0.53
N ARG A 194 14.57 10.89 0.81
CA ARG A 194 13.42 11.10 1.69
C ARG A 194 12.92 12.55 1.68
N ILE A 195 13.81 13.50 1.95
CA ILE A 195 13.46 14.91 2.04
C ILE A 195 13.02 15.44 0.67
N SER A 196 13.65 14.97 -0.41
CA SER A 196 13.24 15.31 -1.77
C SER A 196 11.90 14.68 -2.11
N MET A 197 11.63 13.42 -1.77
CA MET A 197 10.31 12.78 -1.98
C MET A 197 9.19 13.50 -1.24
N GLU A 198 9.37 13.87 0.03
CA GLU A 198 8.40 14.64 0.82
C GLU A 198 8.18 16.04 0.24
N ARG A 199 9.26 16.80 0.01
CA ARG A 199 9.17 18.15 -0.56
C ARG A 199 8.57 18.13 -1.97
N MET A 200 8.89 17.10 -2.74
CA MET A 200 8.43 16.92 -4.12
C MET A 200 6.98 16.50 -4.19
N MET A 201 6.49 15.61 -3.34
CA MET A 201 5.06 15.25 -3.36
C MET A 201 4.17 16.45 -2.95
N ASN A 202 4.61 17.22 -1.96
CA ASN A 202 3.94 18.46 -1.56
C ASN A 202 3.96 19.51 -2.69
N ASN A 203 5.09 19.65 -3.41
CA ASN A 203 5.22 20.57 -4.54
C ASN A 203 4.51 20.07 -5.82
N TYR A 204 4.44 18.76 -6.03
CA TYR A 204 3.81 18.14 -7.20
C TYR A 204 2.30 18.33 -7.13
N ILE A 205 1.68 18.05 -5.97
CA ILE A 205 0.24 18.26 -5.77
C ILE A 205 -0.14 19.72 -6.03
N SER A 206 0.66 20.66 -5.56
CA SER A 206 0.41 22.10 -5.71
C SER A 206 0.72 22.66 -7.10
N SER A 207 1.42 21.93 -7.97
CA SER A 207 1.78 22.36 -9.34
C SER A 207 1.14 21.52 -10.45
N LEU A 208 0.31 20.53 -10.11
CA LEU A 208 -0.44 19.69 -11.03
C LEU A 208 -1.37 20.53 -11.91
N LYS A 209 -1.21 20.41 -13.23
CA LYS A 209 -2.17 20.92 -14.22
C LYS A 209 -3.14 19.80 -14.60
N ILE A 210 -4.31 19.81 -14.00
CA ILE A 210 -5.35 18.80 -14.16
C ILE A 210 -6.71 19.47 -14.42
N PRO A 211 -7.69 18.75 -15.00
CA PRO A 211 -9.06 19.26 -15.14
C PRO A 211 -9.64 19.71 -13.79
N PHE A 212 -10.51 20.70 -13.80
CA PHE A 212 -11.13 21.27 -12.59
C PHE A 212 -11.89 20.21 -11.79
N GLU A 213 -12.61 19.33 -12.49
CA GLU A 213 -13.36 18.23 -11.90
C GLU A 213 -12.43 17.30 -11.11
N THR A 214 -11.27 16.96 -11.68
CA THR A 214 -10.25 16.15 -11.01
C THR A 214 -9.62 16.89 -9.82
N ALA A 215 -9.40 18.19 -9.93
CA ALA A 215 -8.91 18.99 -8.82
C ALA A 215 -9.88 19.01 -7.63
N ASN A 216 -11.19 19.05 -7.90
CA ASN A 216 -12.21 18.95 -6.86
C ASN A 216 -12.23 17.58 -6.19
N GLU A 217 -12.09 16.50 -6.96
CA GLU A 217 -12.02 15.13 -6.42
C GLU A 217 -10.79 14.95 -5.51
N ILE A 218 -9.63 15.47 -5.91
CA ILE A 218 -8.43 15.49 -5.06
C ILE A 218 -8.68 16.35 -3.82
N GLY A 219 -9.30 17.53 -3.98
CA GLY A 219 -9.62 18.41 -2.86
C GLY A 219 -10.54 17.75 -1.84
N GLU A 220 -11.56 17.01 -2.30
CA GLU A 220 -12.43 16.19 -1.47
C GLU A 220 -11.63 15.13 -0.70
N GLU A 221 -10.78 14.35 -1.39
CA GLU A 221 -9.95 13.31 -0.80
C GLU A 221 -9.02 13.86 0.30
N MET A 222 -8.37 14.99 0.02
CA MET A 222 -7.50 15.67 0.99
C MET A 222 -8.29 16.17 2.20
N LYS A 223 -9.50 16.72 1.97
CA LYS A 223 -10.38 17.20 3.05
C LYS A 223 -10.86 16.06 3.94
N ILE A 224 -11.10 14.87 3.39
CA ILE A 224 -11.41 13.68 4.20
C ILE A 224 -10.25 13.38 5.16
N VAL A 225 -9.01 13.35 4.66
CA VAL A 225 -7.81 13.11 5.50
C VAL A 225 -7.62 14.20 6.55
N GLU A 226 -7.80 15.47 6.17
CA GLU A 226 -7.66 16.61 7.08
C GLU A 226 -8.68 16.58 8.22
N ASN A 227 -9.94 16.26 7.92
CA ASN A 227 -11.00 16.21 8.92
C ASN A 227 -10.88 15.00 9.83
N LEU A 228 -10.66 13.80 9.27
CA LEU A 228 -10.58 12.58 10.07
C LEU A 228 -9.27 12.47 10.85
N GLY A 229 -8.19 13.07 10.34
CA GLY A 229 -6.88 13.03 10.95
C GLY A 229 -6.12 11.74 10.67
N LYS A 230 -4.80 11.88 10.46
CA LYS A 230 -3.89 10.75 10.19
C LYS A 230 -3.91 9.69 11.30
N ASP A 231 -3.90 10.12 12.56
CA ASP A 231 -3.85 9.20 13.71
C ASP A 231 -5.08 8.27 13.75
N PHE A 232 -6.27 8.81 13.45
CA PHE A 232 -7.48 8.01 13.34
C PHE A 232 -7.41 7.05 12.15
N LEU A 233 -6.99 7.51 10.97
CA LEU A 233 -6.88 6.67 9.78
C LEU A 233 -5.86 5.54 9.98
N ASP A 234 -4.73 5.81 10.63
CA ASP A 234 -3.73 4.81 10.99
C ASP A 234 -4.26 3.83 12.04
N TYR A 235 -5.06 4.30 13.00
CA TYR A 235 -5.72 3.46 14.00
C TYR A 235 -6.71 2.48 13.35
N ILE A 236 -7.62 2.97 12.50
CA ILE A 236 -8.54 2.12 11.74
C ILE A 236 -7.78 1.13 10.88
N THR A 237 -6.74 1.59 10.18
CA THR A 237 -5.93 0.70 9.34
C THR A 237 -5.25 -0.38 10.18
N SER A 238 -4.75 -0.05 11.36
CA SER A 238 -4.17 -1.02 12.30
C SER A 238 -5.18 -2.07 12.77
N TYR A 239 -6.43 -1.66 13.00
CA TYR A 239 -7.53 -2.58 13.32
C TYR A 239 -7.80 -3.54 12.17
N LEU A 240 -7.90 -3.06 10.93
CA LEU A 240 -8.06 -3.90 9.74
C LEU A 240 -6.91 -4.91 9.61
N LEU A 241 -5.67 -4.48 9.88
CA LEU A 241 -4.51 -5.37 9.79
C LEU A 241 -4.49 -6.47 10.87
N LEU A 242 -5.10 -6.23 12.04
CA LEU A 242 -5.31 -7.27 13.04
C LEU A 242 -6.21 -8.38 12.48
N GLU A 243 -7.31 -8.03 11.82
CA GLU A 243 -8.19 -9.01 11.19
C GLU A 243 -7.45 -9.78 10.07
N VAL A 244 -6.69 -9.08 9.23
CA VAL A 244 -5.86 -9.71 8.19
C VAL A 244 -4.87 -10.70 8.79
N ARG A 245 -4.25 -10.35 9.92
CA ARG A 245 -3.34 -11.24 10.64
C ARG A 245 -4.02 -12.53 11.05
N GLU A 246 -5.21 -12.44 11.64
CA GLU A 246 -5.95 -13.62 12.09
C GLU A 246 -6.38 -14.49 10.90
N ARG A 247 -6.88 -13.89 9.81
CA ARG A 247 -7.23 -14.62 8.58
C ARG A 247 -6.04 -15.36 7.97
N ILE A 248 -4.86 -14.74 7.95
CA ILE A 248 -3.63 -15.41 7.52
C ILE A 248 -3.35 -16.58 8.47
N LYS A 249 -3.35 -16.39 9.79
CA LYS A 249 -3.08 -17.48 10.75
C LYS A 249 -4.05 -18.67 10.61
N GLU A 250 -5.34 -18.40 10.43
CA GLU A 250 -6.38 -19.42 10.24
C GLU A 250 -6.16 -20.22 8.94
N ASN A 251 -5.92 -19.55 7.82
CA ASN A 251 -5.59 -20.21 6.55
C ASN A 251 -4.39 -21.17 6.68
N HIS A 252 -3.40 -20.78 7.49
CA HIS A 252 -2.20 -21.59 7.71
C HIS A 252 -2.45 -22.79 8.62
N GLN A 253 -3.30 -22.65 9.65
CA GLN A 253 -3.71 -23.79 10.45
C GLN A 253 -4.48 -24.80 9.60
N MET A 254 -5.38 -24.35 8.71
CA MET A 254 -6.08 -25.24 7.78
C MET A 254 -5.13 -25.93 6.79
N GLN A 255 -4.14 -25.21 6.23
CA GLN A 255 -3.13 -25.83 5.35
C GLN A 255 -2.27 -26.87 6.07
N LEU A 256 -1.90 -26.64 7.35
CA LEU A 256 -1.17 -27.62 8.16
C LEU A 256 -2.01 -28.89 8.46
N MET A 257 -3.34 -28.79 8.47
CA MET A 257 -4.21 -29.97 8.62
C MET A 257 -4.39 -30.77 7.33
N LEU A 258 -4.18 -30.16 6.17
CA LEU A 258 -4.32 -30.81 4.85
C LEU A 258 -3.02 -31.47 4.35
N GLU A 259 -1.88 -31.25 5.01
CA GLU A 259 -0.57 -31.85 4.67
C GLU A 259 -0.27 -33.16 5.47
N PHE A 260 -1.28 -33.91 5.92
CA PHE A 260 -1.12 -35.23 6.55
C PHE A 260 -1.49 -36.39 5.62
#